data_AF-A0A7H8V5L8-F1
#
_entry.id   AF-A0A7H8V5L8-F1
#
_cell.length_a   1.000
_cell.length_b   1.000
_cell.length_c   1.000
_cell.angle_alpha   90.00
_cell.angle_beta   90.00
_cell.angle_gamma   90.00
#
_symmetry.space_group_name_H-M   'P 1'
#
loop_
_entity.id
_entity.type
_entity.pdbx_description
1 polymer ?
#
loop_
_entity_poly.entity_id
_entity_poly.type
_entity_poly.pdbx_seq_one_letter_code
_entity_poly.pdbx_strand_id
1 'polypeptide(L)'
;MEITHRDIQVLQKDTKYNATHPSKKFIENPDTGQKFQIIDRMEGVTQAIAVAPLDANGEPIVSQTIVTVAGTQPVFANPLSPDHWASTYNAFGGGAYGDGMTAQYEDIEAFYQRVQKITEVGDKKLNQLVRIYAMSGFSQSASPVVKIAAEHNVPMVVNFTDWGAQAALDKGNFTASDLSYINRHVTTYDANTKDTTIMDSNGGRIPYANIISREGTQGLHSPAEDHNPAKFYIIGNKLDTEKYAKEGEFVSGMTPEQVRAAAKIKAERTPIWDKHDEAYFIREYYEKFPPKIGNMLDLDWYAKKGEFFVGMTEKQVRKAAKIKAEQSPFWDKHDEEYYVKEYKKIYGEFISEARYKRLLTINRAIETISTAQSGFSSVSGSQLVYLRKDLVTAVADLAEQQGAEFEELIKQKLSEYKQNIENMVTSLRLIAYGSRIYLSDDELESLLSQFTLETCWDSGVEEATLSEAASYKQKLDIFGSNIRQAADRLEEVDRQGSIQFSSK
;
A
#
# COMPACT_ATOMS: atom_id res chain seq x y z
N MET A 1 11.26 -6.17 18.84
CA MET A 1 11.49 -7.04 17.67
C MET A 1 10.75 -6.43 16.50
N GLU A 2 11.36 -6.43 15.32
CA GLU A 2 10.77 -5.83 14.11
C GLU A 2 10.25 -6.94 13.21
N ILE A 3 8.96 -6.86 12.84
CA ILE A 3 8.34 -7.81 11.90
C ILE A 3 8.83 -7.48 10.49
N THR A 4 9.23 -8.50 9.74
CA THR A 4 9.75 -8.34 8.38
C THR A 4 8.77 -8.86 7.31
N HIS A 5 8.98 -8.47 6.05
CA HIS A 5 8.21 -9.03 4.93
C HIS A 5 8.43 -10.55 4.80
N ARG A 6 9.63 -11.03 5.15
CA ARG A 6 9.92 -12.47 5.18
C ARG A 6 9.10 -13.20 6.23
N ASP A 7 8.92 -12.62 7.42
CA ASP A 7 8.02 -13.20 8.44
C ASP A 7 6.60 -13.33 7.90
N ILE A 8 6.08 -12.26 7.29
CA ILE A 8 4.73 -12.24 6.71
C ILE A 8 4.60 -13.28 5.58
N GLN A 9 5.63 -13.42 4.74
CA GLN A 9 5.64 -14.44 3.69
C GLN A 9 5.54 -15.86 4.25
N VAL A 10 6.29 -16.18 5.31
CA VAL A 10 6.23 -17.49 5.96
C VAL A 10 4.80 -17.76 6.47
N LEU A 11 4.20 -16.79 7.15
CA LEU A 11 2.83 -16.89 7.63
C LEU A 11 1.82 -17.06 6.49
N GLN A 12 1.96 -16.27 5.42
CA GLN A 12 1.06 -16.28 4.26
C GLN A 12 1.08 -17.62 3.51
N LYS A 13 2.24 -18.28 3.43
CA LYS A 13 2.35 -19.62 2.84
C LYS A 13 1.53 -20.66 3.60
N ASP A 14 1.49 -20.53 4.92
CA ASP A 14 0.89 -21.53 5.80
C ASP A 14 -0.54 -21.16 6.24
N THR A 15 -1.07 -20.00 5.82
CA THR A 15 -2.41 -19.52 6.20
C THR A 15 -3.50 -20.56 5.95
N LYS A 16 -3.55 -21.15 4.74
CA LYS A 16 -4.58 -22.16 4.38
C LYS A 16 -4.51 -23.39 5.26
N TYR A 17 -3.29 -23.88 5.51
CA TYR A 17 -3.06 -25.03 6.36
C TYR A 17 -3.45 -24.72 7.80
N ASN A 18 -2.92 -23.64 8.39
CA ASN A 18 -3.17 -23.32 9.80
C ASN A 18 -4.63 -22.91 10.09
N ALA A 19 -5.34 -22.32 9.13
CA ALA A 19 -6.76 -22.00 9.25
C ALA A 19 -7.62 -23.24 9.54
N THR A 20 -7.25 -24.40 8.97
CA THR A 20 -8.01 -25.66 9.05
C THR A 20 -7.44 -26.67 10.06
N HIS A 21 -6.34 -26.34 10.75
CA HIS A 21 -5.64 -27.27 11.66
C HIS A 21 -5.66 -26.80 13.12
N PRO A 22 -6.79 -26.96 13.85
CA PRO A 22 -7.01 -26.37 15.19
C PRO A 22 -5.99 -26.79 16.26
N SER A 23 -5.32 -27.93 16.05
CA SER A 23 -4.24 -28.45 16.91
C SER A 23 -2.95 -27.66 16.80
N LYS A 24 -2.70 -26.96 15.68
CA LYS A 24 -1.53 -26.09 15.52
C LYS A 24 -1.72 -24.82 16.33
N LYS A 25 -0.79 -24.57 17.25
CA LYS A 25 -0.77 -23.38 18.12
C LYS A 25 0.36 -22.41 17.78
N PHE A 26 1.43 -22.90 17.15
CA PHE A 26 2.61 -22.11 16.84
C PHE A 26 3.03 -22.28 15.38
N ILE A 27 3.61 -21.22 14.83
CA ILE A 27 4.29 -21.20 13.53
C ILE A 27 5.71 -20.68 13.78
N GLU A 28 6.70 -21.22 13.08
CA GLU A 28 8.10 -20.81 13.23
C GLU A 28 8.65 -20.35 11.88
N ASN A 29 9.30 -19.19 11.86
CA ASN A 29 10.10 -18.77 10.73
C ASN A 29 11.40 -19.57 10.74
N PRO A 30 11.64 -20.46 9.76
CA PRO A 30 12.80 -21.34 9.75
C PRO A 30 14.13 -20.59 9.56
N ASP A 31 14.10 -19.37 9.03
CA ASP A 31 15.31 -18.61 8.73
C ASP A 31 15.82 -17.83 9.95
N THR A 32 14.90 -17.37 10.80
CA THR A 32 15.20 -16.52 11.96
C THR A 32 15.00 -17.24 13.29
N GLY A 33 14.31 -18.38 13.29
CA GLY A 33 13.83 -19.06 14.50
C GLY A 33 12.69 -18.32 15.20
N GLN A 34 12.15 -17.25 14.59
CA GLN A 34 11.07 -16.47 15.19
C GLN A 34 9.79 -17.31 15.30
N LYS A 35 9.22 -17.37 16.50
CA LYS A 35 7.97 -18.10 16.75
C LYS A 35 6.78 -17.16 16.81
N PHE A 36 5.66 -17.62 16.30
CA PHE A 36 4.38 -16.93 16.29
C PHE A 36 3.33 -17.80 16.95
N GLN A 37 2.62 -17.25 17.92
CA GLN A 37 1.46 -17.88 18.53
C GLN A 37 0.22 -17.57 17.69
N ILE A 38 -0.53 -18.60 17.29
CA ILE A 38 -1.85 -18.41 16.67
C ILE A 38 -2.81 -17.97 17.75
N ILE A 39 -3.40 -16.79 17.57
CA ILE A 39 -4.38 -16.21 18.51
C ILE A 39 -5.81 -16.50 18.07
N ASP A 40 -6.07 -16.54 16.76
CA ASP A 40 -7.38 -16.86 16.20
C ASP A 40 -7.26 -17.32 14.73
N ARG A 41 -8.32 -17.92 14.21
CA ARG A 41 -8.41 -18.38 12.82
C ARG A 41 -9.83 -18.35 12.29
N MET A 42 -9.95 -18.28 10.98
CA MET A 42 -11.20 -18.37 10.24
C MET A 42 -11.05 -19.41 9.14
N GLU A 43 -12.02 -20.31 9.05
CA GLU A 43 -12.15 -21.31 7.99
C GLU A 43 -13.37 -21.01 7.11
N GLY A 44 -13.48 -21.70 5.97
CA GLY A 44 -14.58 -21.51 5.02
C GLY A 44 -14.09 -20.94 3.68
N VAL A 45 -14.93 -20.10 3.06
CA VAL A 45 -14.61 -19.41 1.79
C VAL A 45 -13.44 -18.43 1.98
N THR A 46 -13.45 -17.74 3.12
CA THR A 46 -12.36 -16.88 3.57
C THR A 46 -11.53 -17.62 4.62
N GLN A 47 -10.27 -17.92 4.28
CA GLN A 47 -9.35 -18.59 5.19
C GLN A 47 -8.34 -17.58 5.72
N ALA A 48 -8.32 -17.38 7.04
CA ALA A 48 -7.44 -16.42 7.68
C ALA A 48 -6.86 -16.95 8.99
N ILE A 49 -5.70 -16.43 9.36
CA ILE A 49 -5.12 -16.61 10.69
C ILE A 49 -4.71 -15.26 11.25
N ALA A 50 -4.86 -15.11 12.55
CA ALA A 50 -4.26 -14.04 13.33
C ALA A 50 -3.19 -14.64 14.22
N VAL A 51 -2.00 -14.04 14.22
CA VAL A 51 -0.85 -14.52 14.99
C VAL A 51 -0.13 -13.38 15.69
N ALA A 52 0.48 -13.64 16.84
CA ALA A 52 1.34 -12.70 17.54
C ALA A 52 2.77 -13.26 17.63
N PRO A 53 3.82 -12.47 17.35
CA PRO A 53 5.20 -12.91 17.58
C PRO A 53 5.43 -13.15 19.07
N LEU A 54 6.22 -14.17 19.39
CA LEU A 54 6.66 -14.44 20.74
C LEU A 54 7.92 -13.65 21.08
N ASP A 55 7.97 -13.09 22.29
CA ASP A 55 9.19 -12.52 22.85
C ASP A 55 10.18 -13.61 23.30
N ALA A 56 11.33 -13.19 23.84
CA ALA A 56 12.37 -14.09 24.32
C ALA A 56 11.90 -15.01 25.49
N ASN A 57 10.83 -14.66 26.18
CA ASN A 57 10.25 -15.44 27.27
C ASN A 57 9.12 -16.37 26.79
N GLY A 58 8.78 -16.32 25.50
CA GLY A 58 7.66 -17.07 24.93
C GLY A 58 6.30 -16.43 25.17
N GLU A 59 6.24 -15.16 25.56
CA GLU A 59 4.98 -14.42 25.72
C GLU A 59 4.56 -13.74 24.40
N PRO A 60 3.27 -13.78 24.03
CA PRO A 60 2.80 -13.18 22.79
C PRO A 60 2.78 -11.65 22.86
N ILE A 61 3.43 -11.01 21.90
CA ILE A 61 3.43 -9.56 21.72
C ILE A 61 2.17 -9.17 20.92
N VAL A 62 1.01 -9.18 21.58
CA VAL A 62 -0.29 -8.98 20.91
C VAL A 62 -0.49 -7.56 20.34
N SER A 63 0.36 -6.59 20.69
CA SER A 63 0.41 -5.28 20.06
C SER A 63 1.07 -5.29 18.67
N GLN A 64 1.69 -6.41 18.30
CA GLN A 64 2.32 -6.70 17.01
C GLN A 64 1.60 -7.84 16.29
N THR A 65 0.28 -7.94 16.42
CA THR A 65 -0.49 -9.02 15.80
C THR A 65 -0.49 -8.89 14.27
N ILE A 66 -0.34 -10.01 13.57
CA ILE A 66 -0.32 -10.12 12.13
C ILE A 66 -1.56 -10.92 11.70
N VAL A 67 -2.32 -10.39 10.74
CA VAL A 67 -3.42 -11.12 10.09
C VAL A 67 -3.00 -11.49 8.68
N THR A 68 -3.14 -12.76 8.31
CA THR A 68 -2.90 -13.24 6.94
C THR A 68 -4.16 -13.89 6.41
N VAL A 69 -4.52 -13.57 5.17
CA VAL A 69 -5.73 -14.05 4.50
C VAL A 69 -5.34 -14.73 3.20
N ALA A 70 -5.76 -15.97 3.03
CA ALA A 70 -5.46 -16.73 1.82
C ALA A 70 -6.41 -16.38 0.65
N GLY A 71 -5.96 -16.63 -0.58
CA GLY A 71 -6.80 -16.52 -1.77
C GLY A 71 -7.99 -17.49 -1.74
N THR A 72 -9.12 -17.05 -2.33
CA THR A 72 -10.42 -17.72 -2.28
C THR A 72 -10.34 -19.17 -2.77
N GLN A 73 -11.07 -20.07 -2.11
CA GLN A 73 -11.23 -21.46 -2.55
C GLN A 73 -12.48 -21.61 -3.42
N PRO A 74 -12.41 -22.31 -4.56
CA PRO A 74 -13.58 -23.06 -5.02
C PRO A 74 -13.83 -24.16 -3.97
N VAL A 75 -14.99 -24.13 -3.33
CA VAL A 75 -15.36 -25.16 -2.36
C VAL A 75 -15.67 -26.43 -3.15
N PHE A 76 -14.73 -27.36 -3.27
CA PHE A 76 -14.93 -28.68 -3.90
C PHE A 76 -15.77 -29.62 -3.01
N ALA A 77 -16.90 -29.15 -2.48
CA ALA A 77 -17.85 -29.95 -1.74
C ALA A 77 -19.18 -30.00 -2.50
N ASN A 78 -19.35 -31.08 -3.25
CA ASN A 78 -20.59 -31.56 -3.86
C ASN A 78 -21.20 -30.66 -4.98
N PRO A 79 -21.04 -31.02 -6.28
CA PRO A 79 -21.45 -30.21 -7.44
C PRO A 79 -22.97 -30.04 -7.64
N LEU A 80 -23.79 -30.39 -6.65
CA LEU A 80 -25.26 -30.38 -6.73
C LEU A 80 -25.94 -29.49 -5.68
N SER A 81 -25.20 -28.77 -4.82
CA SER A 81 -25.84 -27.86 -3.86
C SER A 81 -26.07 -26.46 -4.46
N PRO A 82 -27.21 -25.79 -4.19
CA PRO A 82 -27.44 -24.41 -4.64
C PRO A 82 -26.42 -23.40 -4.08
N ASP A 83 -25.91 -23.61 -2.87
CA ASP A 83 -24.90 -22.76 -2.21
C ASP A 83 -23.50 -22.86 -2.89
N HIS A 84 -23.24 -23.98 -3.59
CA HIS A 84 -22.00 -24.25 -4.31
C HIS A 84 -21.83 -23.35 -5.55
N TRP A 85 -22.91 -23.04 -6.27
CA TRP A 85 -22.84 -22.17 -7.44
C TRP A 85 -22.70 -20.69 -7.07
N ALA A 86 -23.29 -20.27 -5.95
CA ALA A 86 -23.13 -18.91 -5.42
C ALA A 86 -21.70 -18.62 -4.95
N SER A 87 -21.03 -19.57 -4.27
CA SER A 87 -19.65 -19.39 -3.79
C SER A 87 -18.61 -19.31 -4.92
N THR A 88 -18.76 -20.15 -5.96
CA THR A 88 -17.87 -20.13 -7.13
C THR A 88 -18.15 -18.93 -8.03
N TYR A 89 -19.42 -18.51 -8.16
CA TYR A 89 -19.80 -17.28 -8.86
C TYR A 89 -19.36 -16.02 -8.08
N ASN A 90 -19.39 -15.99 -6.75
CA ASN A 90 -18.88 -14.86 -5.96
C ASN A 90 -17.33 -14.80 -5.94
N ALA A 91 -16.66 -15.96 -6.03
CA ALA A 91 -15.20 -16.06 -6.10
C ALA A 91 -14.63 -15.74 -7.51
N PHE A 92 -15.33 -16.14 -8.58
CA PHE A 92 -14.83 -16.06 -9.96
C PHE A 92 -15.73 -15.31 -10.96
N GLY A 93 -17.02 -15.11 -10.69
CA GLY A 93 -17.99 -14.56 -11.66
C GLY A 93 -18.53 -13.16 -11.36
N GLY A 94 -18.54 -12.72 -10.10
CA GLY A 94 -19.20 -11.47 -9.67
C GLY A 94 -18.33 -10.52 -8.83
N GLY A 95 -17.45 -11.01 -7.95
CA GLY A 95 -16.65 -10.18 -7.03
C GLY A 95 -15.27 -9.78 -7.59
N ALA A 96 -14.34 -10.74 -7.73
CA ALA A 96 -12.97 -10.45 -8.21
C ALA A 96 -12.90 -10.01 -9.68
N TYR A 97 -13.71 -10.60 -10.57
CA TYR A 97 -13.73 -10.29 -12.01
C TYR A 97 -14.57 -9.05 -12.35
N GLY A 98 -15.58 -8.75 -11.53
CA GLY A 98 -16.53 -7.67 -11.76
C GLY A 98 -16.17 -6.41 -10.99
N ASP A 99 -16.06 -6.52 -9.67
CA ASP A 99 -15.96 -5.37 -8.76
C ASP A 99 -14.55 -5.16 -8.17
N GLY A 100 -13.68 -6.17 -8.25
CA GLY A 100 -12.34 -6.17 -7.63
C GLY A 100 -12.35 -6.32 -6.10
N MET A 101 -13.52 -6.20 -5.46
CA MET A 101 -13.77 -6.62 -4.09
C MET A 101 -14.48 -7.98 -4.10
N THR A 102 -13.87 -8.98 -3.47
CA THR A 102 -14.53 -10.28 -3.29
C THR A 102 -15.55 -10.20 -2.16
N ALA A 103 -16.48 -11.16 -2.09
CA ALA A 103 -17.36 -11.37 -0.94
C ALA A 103 -16.61 -11.55 0.40
N GLN A 104 -15.27 -11.67 0.36
CA GLN A 104 -14.42 -11.78 1.55
C GLN A 104 -14.25 -10.45 2.30
N TYR A 105 -14.57 -9.30 1.72
CA TYR A 105 -14.40 -8.02 2.43
C TYR A 105 -15.14 -8.02 3.78
N GLU A 106 -16.42 -8.43 3.79
CA GLU A 106 -17.21 -8.50 5.02
C GLU A 106 -16.67 -9.55 6.01
N ASP A 107 -16.26 -10.72 5.52
CA ASP A 107 -15.66 -11.78 6.35
C ASP A 107 -14.35 -11.34 7.00
N ILE A 108 -13.47 -10.68 6.23
CA ILE A 108 -12.17 -10.20 6.71
C ILE A 108 -12.38 -9.07 7.72
N GLU A 109 -13.34 -8.17 7.49
CA GLU A 109 -13.67 -7.10 8.44
C GLU A 109 -14.23 -7.67 9.75
N ALA A 110 -15.17 -8.62 9.66
CA ALA A 110 -15.69 -9.32 10.83
C ALA A 110 -14.58 -10.05 11.60
N PHE A 111 -13.65 -10.70 10.89
CA PHE A 111 -12.49 -11.34 11.50
C PHE A 111 -11.54 -10.33 12.15
N TYR A 112 -11.25 -9.21 11.49
CA TYR A 112 -10.44 -8.12 12.03
C TYR A 112 -11.02 -7.60 13.35
N GLN A 113 -12.31 -7.28 13.37
CA GLN A 113 -13.04 -6.81 14.56
C GLN A 113 -13.05 -7.85 15.68
N ARG A 114 -13.21 -9.13 15.32
CA ARG A 114 -13.17 -10.24 16.29
C ARG A 114 -11.81 -10.36 16.95
N VAL A 115 -10.74 -10.30 16.15
CA VAL A 115 -9.35 -10.41 16.63
C VAL A 115 -9.01 -9.29 17.63
N GLN A 116 -9.42 -8.05 17.37
CA GLN A 116 -9.18 -6.94 18.29
C GLN A 116 -9.85 -7.11 19.66
N LYS A 117 -10.94 -7.89 19.73
CA LYS A 117 -11.71 -8.14 20.97
C LYS A 117 -11.21 -9.33 21.78
N ILE A 118 -10.17 -10.04 21.30
CA ILE A 118 -9.60 -11.17 22.02
C ILE A 118 -8.96 -10.68 23.32
N THR A 119 -9.29 -11.35 24.42
CA THR A 119 -8.77 -11.05 25.76
C THR A 119 -7.97 -12.19 26.37
N GLU A 120 -7.91 -13.34 25.69
CA GLU A 120 -7.20 -14.54 26.14
C GLU A 120 -6.65 -15.33 24.95
N VAL A 121 -5.49 -15.96 25.13
CA VAL A 121 -4.84 -16.82 24.12
C VAL A 121 -4.39 -18.10 24.81
N GLY A 122 -5.00 -19.23 24.43
CA GLY A 122 -4.86 -20.47 25.20
C GLY A 122 -5.45 -20.28 26.60
N ASP A 123 -4.71 -20.67 27.64
CA ASP A 123 -5.15 -20.52 29.04
C ASP A 123 -4.68 -19.20 29.69
N LYS A 124 -4.12 -18.26 28.90
CA LYS A 124 -3.54 -17.01 29.39
C LYS A 124 -4.44 -15.81 29.07
N LYS A 125 -4.80 -15.05 30.10
CA LYS A 125 -5.40 -13.71 29.92
C LYS A 125 -4.35 -12.72 29.43
N LEU A 126 -4.74 -11.90 28.45
CA LEU A 126 -3.91 -10.85 27.91
C LEU A 126 -3.89 -9.64 28.87
N ASN A 127 -2.73 -9.02 29.02
CA ASN A 127 -2.53 -7.82 29.84
C ASN A 127 -2.71 -6.51 29.03
N GLN A 128 -2.94 -6.62 27.73
CA GLN A 128 -3.15 -5.51 26.81
C GLN A 128 -4.10 -5.95 25.70
N LEU A 129 -4.76 -4.97 25.06
CA LEU A 129 -5.61 -5.23 23.90
C LEU A 129 -4.79 -5.72 22.70
N VAL A 130 -5.40 -6.57 21.89
CA VAL A 130 -4.82 -7.00 20.62
C VAL A 130 -4.82 -5.82 19.65
N ARG A 131 -3.64 -5.52 19.08
CA ARG A 131 -3.50 -4.52 18.00
C ARG A 131 -2.94 -5.20 16.77
N ILE A 132 -3.69 -5.12 15.67
CA ILE A 132 -3.26 -5.62 14.38
C ILE A 132 -2.24 -4.62 13.81
N TYR A 133 -0.98 -5.04 13.75
CA TYR A 133 0.14 -4.25 13.27
C TYR A 133 0.41 -4.47 11.78
N ALA A 134 0.18 -5.69 11.30
CA ALA A 134 0.36 -6.02 9.89
C ALA A 134 -0.79 -6.86 9.33
N MET A 135 -1.09 -6.67 8.05
CA MET A 135 -2.00 -7.52 7.30
C MET A 135 -1.36 -8.03 6.00
N SER A 136 -1.82 -9.19 5.52
CA SER A 136 -1.37 -9.78 4.27
C SER A 136 -2.54 -10.48 3.58
N GLY A 137 -2.67 -10.24 2.29
CA GLY A 137 -3.55 -10.97 1.39
C GLY A 137 -2.78 -11.59 0.24
N PHE A 138 -3.35 -12.64 -0.31
CA PHE A 138 -2.82 -13.35 -1.48
C PHE A 138 -3.92 -13.50 -2.53
N SER A 139 -3.61 -13.25 -3.79
CA SER A 139 -4.57 -13.46 -4.88
C SER A 139 -5.79 -12.55 -4.71
N GLN A 140 -7.01 -13.10 -4.79
CA GLN A 140 -8.25 -12.31 -4.71
C GLN A 140 -8.56 -11.73 -3.32
N SER A 141 -7.83 -12.13 -2.26
CA SER A 141 -8.00 -11.54 -0.92
C SER A 141 -7.17 -10.27 -0.70
N ALA A 142 -6.22 -9.99 -1.60
CA ALA A 142 -5.28 -8.88 -1.44
C ALA A 142 -5.97 -7.52 -1.45
N SER A 143 -6.79 -7.21 -2.46
CA SER A 143 -7.55 -5.95 -2.54
C SER A 143 -8.48 -5.71 -1.33
N PRO A 144 -9.30 -6.68 -0.87
CA PRO A 144 -10.04 -6.56 0.38
C PRO A 144 -9.18 -6.30 1.62
N VAL A 145 -8.04 -7.00 1.76
CA VAL A 145 -7.09 -6.76 2.85
C VAL A 145 -6.56 -5.33 2.81
N VAL A 146 -6.21 -4.83 1.61
CA VAL A 146 -5.76 -3.44 1.44
C VAL A 146 -6.83 -2.45 1.92
N LYS A 147 -8.09 -2.67 1.54
CA LYS A 147 -9.19 -1.79 1.90
C LYS A 147 -9.38 -1.72 3.42
N ILE A 148 -9.49 -2.87 4.07
CA ILE A 148 -9.67 -2.96 5.53
C ILE A 148 -8.47 -2.36 6.27
N ALA A 149 -7.27 -2.64 5.78
CA ALA A 149 -6.06 -2.05 6.34
C ALA A 149 -6.06 -0.52 6.25
N ALA A 150 -6.57 0.06 5.15
CA ALA A 150 -6.71 1.50 4.99
C ALA A 150 -7.74 2.10 5.96
N GLU A 151 -8.93 1.47 6.08
CA GLU A 151 -9.99 1.92 6.98
C GLU A 151 -9.55 1.92 8.45
N HIS A 152 -8.75 0.93 8.85
CA HIS A 152 -8.26 0.80 10.21
C HIS A 152 -6.85 1.36 10.44
N ASN A 153 -6.24 1.99 9.43
CA ASN A 153 -4.88 2.54 9.48
C ASN A 153 -3.83 1.52 9.99
N VAL A 154 -3.87 0.31 9.45
CA VAL A 154 -2.90 -0.75 9.82
C VAL A 154 -1.48 -0.29 9.44
N PRO A 155 -0.48 -0.39 10.32
CA PRO A 155 0.85 0.15 10.03
C PRO A 155 1.56 -0.43 8.79
N MET A 156 1.33 -1.71 8.49
CA MET A 156 2.03 -2.44 7.43
C MET A 156 1.11 -3.40 6.68
N VAL A 157 1.18 -3.39 5.35
CA VAL A 157 0.52 -4.39 4.50
C VAL A 157 1.54 -4.97 3.52
N VAL A 158 1.64 -6.31 3.50
CA VAL A 158 2.51 -7.02 2.56
C VAL A 158 1.67 -8.04 1.82
N ASN A 159 1.36 -7.77 0.55
CA ASN A 159 0.51 -8.63 -0.26
C ASN A 159 1.30 -9.41 -1.31
N PHE A 160 0.70 -10.48 -1.81
CA PHE A 160 1.26 -11.30 -2.87
C PHE A 160 0.24 -11.46 -4.00
N THR A 161 0.63 -11.10 -5.22
CA THR A 161 -0.12 -11.26 -6.46
C THR A 161 -1.56 -10.76 -6.36
N ASP A 162 -1.75 -9.45 -6.20
CA ASP A 162 -3.07 -8.84 -5.95
C ASP A 162 -3.97 -8.95 -7.19
N TRP A 163 -4.84 -9.95 -7.17
CA TRP A 163 -5.71 -10.30 -8.28
C TRP A 163 -7.04 -9.57 -8.09
N GLY A 164 -7.17 -8.40 -8.71
CA GLY A 164 -8.36 -7.53 -8.60
C GLY A 164 -8.03 -6.06 -8.36
N ALA A 165 -6.76 -5.71 -8.13
CA ALA A 165 -6.35 -4.35 -7.77
C ALA A 165 -6.81 -3.26 -8.76
N GLN A 166 -6.69 -3.50 -10.07
CA GLN A 166 -7.16 -2.56 -11.08
C GLN A 166 -8.69 -2.47 -11.11
N ALA A 167 -9.40 -3.61 -11.08
CA ALA A 167 -10.86 -3.63 -11.07
C ALA A 167 -11.42 -2.90 -9.84
N ALA A 168 -10.82 -3.12 -8.66
CA ALA A 168 -11.21 -2.46 -7.42
C ALA A 168 -11.05 -0.94 -7.51
N LEU A 169 -9.97 -0.49 -8.14
CA LEU A 169 -9.74 0.93 -8.40
C LEU A 169 -10.78 1.50 -9.37
N ASP A 170 -11.01 0.86 -10.51
CA ASP A 170 -11.91 1.36 -11.57
C ASP A 170 -13.37 1.43 -11.11
N LYS A 171 -13.74 0.60 -10.14
CA LYS A 171 -15.06 0.57 -9.52
C LYS A 171 -15.23 1.59 -8.38
N GLY A 172 -14.17 2.29 -8.01
CA GLY A 172 -14.20 3.30 -6.96
C GLY A 172 -14.26 2.71 -5.54
N ASN A 173 -13.77 1.47 -5.35
CA ASN A 173 -13.74 0.85 -4.02
C ASN A 173 -12.72 1.51 -3.08
N PHE A 174 -11.75 2.24 -3.63
CA PHE A 174 -10.80 3.05 -2.88
C PHE A 174 -11.16 4.54 -2.96
N THR A 175 -11.26 5.16 -1.79
CA THR A 175 -11.33 6.62 -1.65
C THR A 175 -9.94 7.24 -1.86
N ALA A 176 -9.87 8.56 -2.04
CA ALA A 176 -8.59 9.26 -2.13
C ALA A 176 -7.72 9.09 -0.86
N SER A 177 -8.34 8.98 0.33
CA SER A 177 -7.62 8.68 1.57
C SER A 177 -7.06 7.25 1.57
N ASP A 178 -7.81 6.28 1.04
CA ASP A 178 -7.34 4.90 0.93
C ASP A 178 -6.11 4.84 0.02
N LEU A 179 -6.16 5.48 -1.14
CA LEU A 179 -5.02 5.52 -2.08
C LEU A 179 -3.77 6.18 -1.48
N SER A 180 -3.95 7.24 -0.68
CA SER A 180 -2.86 7.88 0.07
C SER A 180 -2.26 6.97 1.14
N TYR A 181 -3.10 6.18 1.82
CA TYR A 181 -2.64 5.15 2.76
C TYR A 181 -1.88 4.03 2.02
N ILE A 182 -2.45 3.52 0.93
CA ILE A 182 -1.90 2.41 0.14
C ILE A 182 -0.46 2.71 -0.29
N ASN A 183 -0.22 3.90 -0.81
CA ASN A 183 1.11 4.33 -1.24
C ASN A 183 2.17 4.36 -0.14
N ARG A 184 1.75 4.47 1.12
CA ARG A 184 2.65 4.58 2.27
C ARG A 184 2.84 3.26 3.01
N HIS A 185 1.81 2.41 3.02
CA HIS A 185 1.74 1.27 3.93
C HIS A 185 1.69 -0.08 3.22
N VAL A 186 1.31 -0.12 1.95
CA VAL A 186 1.16 -1.36 1.19
C VAL A 186 2.41 -1.63 0.37
N THR A 187 2.93 -2.85 0.43
CA THR A 187 3.90 -3.41 -0.50
C THR A 187 3.31 -4.67 -1.14
N THR A 188 3.31 -4.77 -2.46
CA THR A 188 2.80 -5.95 -3.17
C THR A 188 3.90 -6.65 -3.95
N TYR A 189 4.12 -7.93 -3.66
CA TYR A 189 5.03 -8.81 -4.40
C TYR A 189 4.29 -9.48 -5.54
N ASP A 190 4.84 -9.43 -6.75
CA ASP A 190 4.13 -9.91 -7.93
C ASP A 190 5.08 -10.39 -9.05
N ALA A 191 4.61 -11.28 -9.93
CA ALA A 191 5.36 -11.74 -11.09
C ALA A 191 5.03 -10.87 -12.33
N ASN A 192 6.06 -10.35 -13.01
CA ASN A 192 5.87 -9.36 -14.08
C ASN A 192 5.23 -9.90 -15.37
N THR A 193 5.21 -11.22 -15.59
CA THR A 193 4.60 -11.86 -16.77
C THR A 193 3.09 -11.90 -16.69
N LYS A 194 2.52 -11.84 -15.47
CA LYS A 194 1.07 -11.82 -15.22
C LYS A 194 0.31 -13.03 -15.79
N ASP A 195 0.99 -14.16 -16.03
CA ASP A 195 0.46 -15.33 -16.76
C ASP A 195 -0.86 -15.90 -16.21
N THR A 196 -1.15 -15.68 -14.93
CA THR A 196 -2.42 -16.05 -14.27
C THR A 196 -3.38 -14.87 -14.09
N THR A 197 -2.86 -13.72 -13.68
CA THR A 197 -3.67 -12.55 -13.35
C THR A 197 -4.17 -11.82 -14.60
N ILE A 198 -3.61 -12.09 -15.78
CA ILE A 198 -4.07 -11.55 -17.08
C ILE A 198 -5.54 -11.82 -17.37
N MET A 199 -6.12 -12.86 -16.75
CA MET A 199 -7.53 -13.22 -16.92
C MET A 199 -8.50 -12.26 -16.23
N ASP A 200 -8.05 -11.29 -15.42
CA ASP A 200 -8.89 -10.34 -14.68
C ASP A 200 -9.54 -9.21 -15.52
N SER A 201 -9.53 -9.34 -16.85
CA SER A 201 -9.92 -8.33 -17.85
C SER A 201 -9.07 -7.05 -17.88
N ASN A 202 -8.16 -6.86 -16.92
CA ASN A 202 -7.27 -5.71 -16.77
C ASN A 202 -5.78 -6.07 -16.91
N GLY A 203 -5.47 -7.31 -17.31
CA GLY A 203 -4.11 -7.78 -17.53
C GLY A 203 -3.32 -8.04 -16.24
N GLY A 204 -3.98 -8.20 -15.10
CA GLY A 204 -3.34 -8.37 -13.80
C GLY A 204 -2.67 -7.09 -13.28
N ARG A 205 -3.10 -5.93 -13.77
CA ARG A 205 -2.52 -4.63 -13.42
C ARG A 205 -2.74 -4.34 -11.93
N ILE A 206 -1.67 -3.89 -11.28
CA ILE A 206 -1.70 -3.40 -9.89
C ILE A 206 -1.36 -1.91 -9.97
N PRO A 207 -2.29 -0.99 -9.65
CA PRO A 207 -2.08 0.44 -9.81
C PRO A 207 -1.44 1.12 -8.58
N TYR A 208 -0.93 0.34 -7.63
CA TYR A 208 -0.36 0.83 -6.37
C TYR A 208 1.11 1.23 -6.53
N ALA A 209 1.56 2.21 -5.74
CA ALA A 209 2.90 2.76 -5.89
C ALA A 209 4.05 1.88 -5.38
N ASN A 210 3.80 0.73 -4.74
CA ASN A 210 4.86 -0.09 -4.13
C ASN A 210 4.77 -1.54 -4.58
N ILE A 211 5.12 -1.79 -5.84
CA ILE A 211 5.18 -3.13 -6.41
C ILE A 211 6.63 -3.62 -6.38
N ILE A 212 6.84 -4.85 -5.93
CA ILE A 212 8.12 -5.55 -6.01
C ILE A 212 7.93 -6.72 -6.97
N SER A 213 8.51 -6.58 -8.16
CA SER A 213 8.33 -7.55 -9.23
C SER A 213 9.45 -8.58 -9.24
N ARG A 214 9.10 -9.83 -9.47
CA ARG A 214 10.04 -10.85 -9.96
C ARG A 214 9.75 -11.16 -11.43
N GLU A 215 10.74 -11.64 -12.15
CA GLU A 215 10.52 -12.25 -13.46
C GLU A 215 9.63 -13.47 -13.31
N GLY A 216 8.54 -13.51 -14.06
CA GLY A 216 7.72 -14.70 -14.14
C GLY A 216 8.23 -15.70 -15.18
N THR A 217 7.73 -16.92 -15.10
CA THR A 217 8.01 -17.96 -16.09
C THR A 217 7.21 -17.68 -17.37
N GLN A 218 7.85 -17.65 -18.55
CA GLN A 218 7.11 -17.41 -19.79
C GLN A 218 6.28 -18.64 -20.22
N GLY A 219 4.97 -18.45 -20.35
CA GLY A 219 4.08 -19.33 -21.10
C GLY A 219 3.00 -19.95 -20.25
N LEU A 220 1.83 -20.20 -20.86
CA LEU A 220 0.64 -20.85 -20.26
C LEU A 220 0.88 -22.24 -19.62
N HIS A 221 2.11 -22.72 -19.58
CA HIS A 221 2.52 -24.04 -19.12
C HIS A 221 2.93 -24.10 -17.64
N SER A 222 3.21 -22.96 -16.98
CA SER A 222 3.56 -22.92 -15.54
C SER A 222 2.86 -21.84 -14.68
N PRO A 223 1.54 -21.59 -14.85
CA PRO A 223 0.81 -20.53 -14.13
C PRO A 223 0.91 -20.59 -12.59
N ALA A 224 1.11 -21.79 -12.03
CA ALA A 224 1.24 -22.01 -10.59
C ALA A 224 2.56 -21.47 -9.98
N GLU A 225 3.59 -21.24 -10.80
CA GLU A 225 4.86 -20.70 -10.32
C GLU A 225 4.78 -19.20 -10.06
N ASP A 226 4.08 -18.47 -10.93
CA ASP A 226 3.97 -17.01 -10.88
C ASP A 226 2.87 -16.52 -9.92
N HIS A 227 1.96 -17.41 -9.54
CA HIS A 227 0.88 -17.15 -8.59
C HIS A 227 1.09 -17.87 -7.26
N ASN A 228 2.25 -17.67 -6.62
CA ASN A 228 2.60 -18.36 -5.38
C ASN A 228 3.48 -17.50 -4.47
N PRO A 229 3.06 -17.19 -3.23
CA PRO A 229 3.87 -16.43 -2.28
C PRO A 229 5.23 -17.08 -2.01
N ALA A 230 5.32 -18.41 -2.06
CA ALA A 230 6.56 -19.15 -1.77
C ALA A 230 7.67 -18.96 -2.80
N LYS A 231 7.34 -18.40 -3.96
CA LYS A 231 8.25 -18.28 -5.12
C LYS A 231 9.04 -16.96 -5.13
N PHE A 232 8.78 -16.07 -4.18
CA PHE A 232 9.61 -14.88 -3.93
C PHE A 232 10.74 -15.22 -2.94
N TYR A 233 12.00 -15.00 -3.30
CA TYR A 233 13.11 -15.12 -2.33
C TYR A 233 13.27 -13.79 -1.61
N ILE A 234 12.74 -13.70 -0.38
CA ILE A 234 12.74 -12.47 0.43
C ILE A 234 13.75 -12.59 1.57
N ILE A 235 14.58 -11.56 1.74
CA ILE A 235 15.46 -11.38 2.91
C ILE A 235 15.08 -10.07 3.59
N GLY A 236 14.64 -10.16 4.86
CA GLY A 236 14.09 -9.02 5.58
C GLY A 236 12.89 -8.45 4.85
N ASN A 237 13.05 -7.23 4.29
CA ASN A 237 11.98 -6.47 3.62
C ASN A 237 12.16 -6.33 2.09
N LYS A 238 13.09 -7.08 1.48
CA LYS A 238 13.41 -6.98 0.05
C LYS A 238 13.65 -8.35 -0.60
N LEU A 239 13.65 -8.39 -1.93
CA LEU A 239 14.07 -9.59 -2.66
C LEU A 239 15.59 -9.82 -2.52
N ASP A 240 15.98 -11.09 -2.53
CA ASP A 240 17.38 -11.54 -2.58
C ASP A 240 17.95 -11.35 -3.99
N THR A 241 18.28 -10.10 -4.34
CA THR A 241 18.74 -9.74 -5.68
C THR A 241 20.03 -10.44 -6.08
N GLU A 242 20.88 -10.82 -5.11
CA GLU A 242 22.10 -11.57 -5.38
C GLU A 242 21.81 -13.00 -5.84
N LYS A 243 20.87 -13.68 -5.17
CA LYS A 243 20.44 -15.02 -5.59
C LYS A 243 19.85 -14.98 -6.99
N TYR A 244 18.89 -14.09 -7.23
CA TYR A 244 18.27 -13.94 -8.55
C TYR A 244 19.31 -13.61 -9.64
N ALA A 245 20.27 -12.74 -9.36
CA ALA A 245 21.36 -12.44 -10.28
C ALA A 245 22.18 -13.68 -10.68
N LYS A 246 22.52 -14.52 -9.70
CA LYS A 246 23.26 -15.78 -9.92
C LYS A 246 22.43 -16.82 -10.67
N GLU A 247 21.11 -16.78 -10.53
CA GLU A 247 20.19 -17.68 -11.23
C GLU A 247 19.88 -17.21 -12.66
N GLY A 248 20.26 -15.99 -13.04
CA GLY A 248 19.94 -15.41 -14.35
C GLY A 248 18.50 -14.94 -14.45
N GLU A 249 17.90 -14.58 -13.33
CA GLU A 249 16.52 -14.10 -13.21
C GLU A 249 16.50 -12.63 -12.82
N PHE A 250 15.58 -11.87 -13.42
CA PHE A 250 15.43 -10.46 -13.15
C PHE A 250 14.43 -10.17 -12.03
N VAL A 251 14.75 -9.21 -11.17
CA VAL A 251 13.84 -8.77 -10.11
C VAL A 251 13.97 -7.27 -9.84
N SER A 252 12.93 -6.64 -9.29
CA SER A 252 13.00 -5.25 -8.85
C SER A 252 14.13 -5.04 -7.83
N GLY A 253 14.89 -3.96 -8.02
CA GLY A 253 15.94 -3.54 -7.09
C GLY A 253 17.33 -4.10 -7.36
N MET A 254 17.56 -4.76 -8.51
CA MET A 254 18.91 -5.16 -8.91
C MET A 254 19.79 -3.96 -9.23
N THR A 255 21.07 -4.02 -8.83
CA THR A 255 22.09 -3.04 -9.25
C THR A 255 22.47 -3.22 -10.72
N PRO A 256 23.07 -2.22 -11.39
CA PRO A 256 23.54 -2.37 -12.78
C PRO A 256 24.47 -3.58 -13.00
N GLU A 257 25.32 -3.92 -12.03
CA GLU A 257 26.21 -5.07 -12.07
C GLU A 257 25.44 -6.38 -11.96
N GLN A 258 24.44 -6.45 -11.08
CA GLN A 258 23.56 -7.61 -10.94
C GLN A 258 22.72 -7.83 -12.20
N VAL A 259 22.23 -6.75 -12.83
CA VAL A 259 21.51 -6.81 -14.10
C VAL A 259 22.41 -7.36 -15.21
N ARG A 260 23.65 -6.87 -15.33
CA ARG A 260 24.63 -7.41 -16.30
C ARG A 260 24.94 -8.88 -16.06
N ALA A 261 25.15 -9.28 -14.79
CA ALA A 261 25.41 -10.66 -14.43
C ALA A 261 24.25 -11.59 -14.84
N ALA A 262 23.01 -11.20 -14.53
CA ALA A 262 21.83 -11.96 -14.94
C ALA A 262 21.64 -11.98 -16.46
N ALA A 263 21.79 -10.83 -17.13
CA ALA A 263 21.68 -10.70 -18.58
C ALA A 263 22.68 -11.58 -19.33
N LYS A 264 23.90 -11.70 -18.82
CA LYS A 264 24.93 -12.58 -19.38
C LYS A 264 24.49 -14.05 -19.32
N ILE A 265 24.02 -14.50 -18.14
CA ILE A 265 23.52 -15.87 -17.96
C ILE A 265 22.32 -16.13 -18.87
N LYS A 266 21.41 -15.16 -19.03
CA LYS A 266 20.29 -15.25 -19.97
C LYS A 266 20.76 -15.41 -21.40
N ALA A 267 21.62 -14.53 -21.89
CA ALA A 267 22.18 -14.60 -23.25
C ALA A 267 22.87 -15.93 -23.56
N GLU A 268 23.53 -16.54 -22.57
CA GLU A 268 24.14 -17.87 -22.69
C GLU A 268 23.10 -19.00 -22.73
N ARG A 269 21.96 -18.85 -22.07
CA ARG A 269 20.88 -19.85 -22.00
C ARG A 269 19.84 -19.73 -23.12
N THR A 270 19.77 -18.58 -23.79
CA THR A 270 18.76 -18.36 -24.84
C THR A 270 18.97 -19.30 -26.03
N PRO A 271 17.94 -20.04 -26.46
CA PRO A 271 18.05 -20.96 -27.59
C PRO A 271 18.48 -20.25 -28.88
N ILE A 272 19.17 -20.98 -29.77
CA ILE A 272 19.75 -20.44 -31.01
C ILE A 272 18.69 -19.75 -31.91
N TRP A 273 17.45 -20.23 -31.87
CA TRP A 273 16.34 -19.69 -32.68
C TRP A 273 15.72 -18.40 -32.14
N ASP A 274 16.05 -17.98 -30.93
CA ASP A 274 15.56 -16.75 -30.28
C ASP A 274 16.73 -15.94 -29.68
N LYS A 275 17.92 -16.09 -30.27
CA LYS A 275 19.17 -15.66 -29.65
C LYS A 275 19.22 -14.14 -29.47
N HIS A 276 19.24 -13.74 -28.21
CA HIS A 276 19.45 -12.36 -27.77
C HIS A 276 20.80 -12.21 -27.07
N ASP A 277 21.42 -11.04 -27.18
CA ASP A 277 22.68 -10.72 -26.53
C ASP A 277 22.48 -10.09 -25.14
N GLU A 278 23.57 -9.89 -24.40
CA GLU A 278 23.53 -9.28 -23.07
C GLU A 278 22.89 -7.87 -23.11
N ALA A 279 23.17 -7.08 -24.16
CA ALA A 279 22.63 -5.72 -24.31
C ALA A 279 21.10 -5.72 -24.47
N TYR A 280 20.55 -6.69 -25.20
CA TYR A 280 19.11 -6.90 -25.28
C TYR A 280 18.49 -7.15 -23.90
N PHE A 281 19.03 -8.09 -23.12
CA PHE A 281 18.48 -8.44 -21.82
C PHE A 281 18.63 -7.31 -20.79
N ILE A 282 19.73 -6.54 -20.85
CA ILE A 282 19.88 -5.33 -20.04
C ILE A 282 18.77 -4.32 -20.38
N ARG A 283 18.49 -4.09 -21.67
CA ARG A 283 17.42 -3.18 -22.09
C ARG A 283 16.05 -3.70 -21.65
N GLU A 284 15.80 -5.00 -21.85
CA GLU A 284 14.56 -5.65 -21.42
C GLU A 284 14.30 -5.49 -19.93
N TYR A 285 15.34 -5.66 -19.08
CA TYR A 285 15.22 -5.42 -17.63
C TYR A 285 14.67 -4.03 -17.33
N TYR A 286 15.30 -2.99 -17.86
CA TYR A 286 14.89 -1.59 -17.62
C TYR A 286 13.57 -1.21 -18.30
N GLU A 287 13.09 -2.02 -19.25
CA GLU A 287 11.78 -1.87 -19.88
C GLU A 287 10.66 -2.56 -19.10
N LYS A 288 10.92 -3.74 -18.51
CA LYS A 288 9.91 -4.60 -17.88
C LYS A 288 9.86 -4.50 -16.36
N PHE A 289 10.96 -4.12 -15.71
CA PHE A 289 10.99 -3.97 -14.26
C PHE A 289 10.81 -2.52 -13.87
N PRO A 290 9.85 -2.21 -12.98
CA PRO A 290 9.65 -0.87 -12.47
C PRO A 290 10.95 -0.28 -11.90
N PRO A 291 11.46 0.82 -12.46
CA PRO A 291 12.58 1.50 -11.83
C PRO A 291 12.10 2.08 -10.49
N LYS A 292 12.93 1.90 -9.48
CA LYS A 292 12.75 2.51 -8.16
C LYS A 292 13.87 3.50 -7.90
N ILE A 293 13.53 4.51 -7.12
CA ILE A 293 14.47 5.45 -6.54
C ILE A 293 14.29 5.25 -5.05
N GLY A 294 15.31 4.72 -4.36
CA GLY A 294 15.14 4.18 -3.00
C GLY A 294 13.98 3.19 -2.89
N ASN A 295 12.99 3.51 -2.03
CA ASN A 295 11.79 2.69 -1.83
C ASN A 295 10.61 3.12 -2.72
N MET A 296 10.74 4.20 -3.49
CA MET A 296 9.66 4.81 -4.27
C MET A 296 9.76 4.40 -5.75
N LEU A 297 8.61 4.23 -6.44
CA LEU A 297 8.59 4.09 -7.90
C LEU A 297 9.04 5.37 -8.61
N ASP A 298 9.78 5.21 -9.70
CA ASP A 298 10.06 6.30 -10.62
C ASP A 298 8.81 6.65 -11.44
N LEU A 299 7.97 7.53 -10.88
CA LEU A 299 6.73 7.97 -11.53
C LEU A 299 6.98 8.71 -12.86
N ASP A 300 8.17 9.30 -13.06
CA ASP A 300 8.52 9.94 -14.33
C ASP A 300 8.74 8.91 -15.45
N TRP A 301 9.21 7.71 -15.11
CA TRP A 301 9.30 6.59 -16.05
C TRP A 301 7.92 6.12 -16.49
N TYR A 302 6.98 5.94 -15.55
CA TYR A 302 5.60 5.56 -15.87
C TYR A 302 4.86 6.62 -16.67
N ALA A 303 5.05 7.89 -16.31
CA ALA A 303 4.46 8.99 -17.05
C ALA A 303 4.91 9.03 -18.52
N LYS A 304 6.17 8.62 -18.82
CA LYS A 304 6.69 8.49 -20.19
C LYS A 304 6.06 7.33 -20.98
N LYS A 305 5.40 6.40 -20.31
CA LYS A 305 4.71 5.27 -20.93
C LYS A 305 3.20 5.50 -21.09
N GLY A 306 2.68 6.65 -20.65
CA GLY A 306 1.24 6.89 -20.66
C GLY A 306 0.50 6.16 -19.54
N GLU A 307 1.20 5.79 -18.46
CA GLU A 307 0.60 5.07 -17.34
C GLU A 307 0.33 6.02 -16.16
N PHE A 308 -0.83 5.86 -15.54
CA PHE A 308 -1.22 6.60 -14.34
C PHE A 308 -0.95 5.79 -13.09
N PHE A 309 -0.34 6.42 -12.10
CA PHE A 309 -0.16 5.87 -10.77
C PHE A 309 -0.63 6.90 -9.74
N VAL A 310 -1.15 6.41 -8.62
CA VAL A 310 -1.48 7.27 -7.49
C VAL A 310 -0.22 8.01 -7.01
N GLY A 311 -0.38 9.30 -6.75
CA GLY A 311 0.68 10.14 -6.22
C GLY A 311 1.50 10.88 -7.28
N MET A 312 1.05 10.88 -8.53
CA MET A 312 1.67 11.68 -9.58
C MET A 312 1.41 13.18 -9.38
N THR A 313 2.38 13.99 -9.81
CA THR A 313 2.21 15.45 -9.93
C THR A 313 1.38 15.78 -11.18
N GLU A 314 0.82 17.00 -11.24
CA GLU A 314 0.07 17.44 -12.43
C GLU A 314 0.89 17.30 -13.72
N LYS A 315 2.18 17.63 -13.66
CA LYS A 315 3.09 17.53 -14.81
C LYS A 315 3.24 16.09 -15.29
N GLN A 316 3.33 15.14 -14.37
CA GLN A 316 3.43 13.71 -14.68
C GLN A 316 2.11 13.19 -15.27
N VAL A 317 0.98 13.57 -14.68
CA VAL A 317 -0.36 13.21 -15.18
C VAL A 317 -0.56 13.75 -16.58
N ARG A 318 -0.31 15.04 -16.83
CA ARG A 318 -0.46 15.65 -18.18
C ARG A 318 0.40 14.95 -19.23
N LYS A 319 1.63 14.61 -18.87
CA LYS A 319 2.53 13.84 -19.75
C LYS A 319 1.95 12.47 -20.11
N ALA A 320 1.44 11.74 -19.12
CA ALA A 320 0.80 10.45 -19.35
C ALA A 320 -0.51 10.58 -20.14
N ALA A 321 -1.34 11.56 -19.80
CA ALA A 321 -2.62 11.87 -20.44
C ALA A 321 -2.45 12.18 -21.92
N LYS A 322 -1.40 12.94 -22.28
CA LYS A 322 -1.06 13.22 -23.69
C LYS A 322 -0.79 11.93 -24.48
N ILE A 323 -0.01 11.03 -23.92
CA ILE A 323 0.30 9.74 -24.55
C ILE A 323 -0.97 8.88 -24.67
N LYS A 324 -1.80 8.83 -23.63
CA LYS A 324 -3.09 8.12 -23.67
C LYS A 324 -4.02 8.69 -24.76
N ALA A 325 -4.11 10.01 -24.89
CA ALA A 325 -4.89 10.68 -25.94
C ALA A 325 -4.38 10.34 -27.34
N GLU A 326 -3.06 10.31 -27.53
CA GLU A 326 -2.43 9.91 -28.80
C GLU A 326 -2.67 8.43 -29.14
N GLN A 327 -2.69 7.56 -28.13
CA GLN A 327 -2.92 6.11 -28.28
C GLN A 327 -4.40 5.71 -28.31
N SER A 328 -5.31 6.65 -28.03
CA SER A 328 -6.75 6.38 -27.97
C SER A 328 -7.26 5.89 -29.32
N PRO A 329 -8.04 4.79 -29.37
CA PRO A 329 -8.62 4.32 -30.61
C PRO A 329 -9.52 5.38 -31.26
N PHE A 330 -9.61 5.39 -32.59
CA PHE A 330 -10.38 6.41 -33.30
C PHE A 330 -11.88 6.42 -32.94
N TRP A 331 -12.42 5.28 -32.49
CA TRP A 331 -13.83 5.11 -32.10
C TRP A 331 -14.12 5.56 -30.66
N ASP A 332 -13.10 5.82 -29.85
CA ASP A 332 -13.22 6.25 -28.46
C ASP A 332 -12.14 7.31 -28.16
N LYS A 333 -12.07 8.30 -29.06
CA LYS A 333 -11.00 9.29 -29.04
C LYS A 333 -11.28 10.35 -27.97
N HIS A 334 -10.39 10.41 -27.00
CA HIS A 334 -10.40 11.40 -25.94
C HIS A 334 -9.20 12.35 -26.02
N ASP A 335 -9.37 13.56 -25.49
CA ASP A 335 -8.29 14.54 -25.41
C ASP A 335 -7.51 14.43 -24.09
N GLU A 336 -6.45 15.23 -23.96
CA GLU A 336 -5.64 15.24 -22.74
C GLU A 336 -6.46 15.60 -21.49
N GLU A 337 -7.37 16.57 -21.61
CA GLU A 337 -8.17 17.06 -20.47
C GLU A 337 -9.18 16.02 -19.98
N TYR A 338 -9.73 15.19 -20.88
CA TYR A 338 -10.51 14.02 -20.49
C TYR A 338 -9.69 13.10 -19.57
N TYR A 339 -8.48 12.72 -19.98
CA TYR A 339 -7.63 11.82 -19.20
C TYR A 339 -7.11 12.44 -17.90
N VAL A 340 -6.89 13.75 -17.88
CA VAL A 340 -6.58 14.48 -16.64
C VAL A 340 -7.75 14.43 -15.65
N LYS A 341 -8.99 14.63 -16.13
CA LYS A 341 -10.20 14.49 -15.30
C LYS A 341 -10.41 13.05 -14.84
N GLU A 342 -10.17 12.08 -15.72
CA GLU A 342 -10.23 10.66 -15.39
C GLU A 342 -9.21 10.31 -14.31
N TYR A 343 -7.97 10.80 -14.43
CA TYR A 343 -6.97 10.64 -13.37
C TYR A 343 -7.48 11.18 -12.04
N LYS A 344 -7.99 12.42 -12.00
CA LYS A 344 -8.48 13.01 -10.74
C LYS A 344 -9.64 12.23 -10.15
N LYS A 345 -10.54 11.73 -11.00
CA LYS A 345 -11.67 10.90 -10.60
C LYS A 345 -11.22 9.60 -9.96
N ILE A 346 -10.18 8.96 -10.51
CA ILE A 346 -9.72 7.63 -10.08
C ILE A 346 -8.70 7.71 -8.94
N TYR A 347 -7.69 8.57 -9.06
CA TYR A 347 -6.52 8.61 -8.19
C TYR A 347 -6.56 9.75 -7.15
N GLY A 348 -7.51 10.69 -7.28
CA GLY A 348 -7.60 11.88 -6.44
C GLY A 348 -6.72 13.04 -6.93
N GLU A 349 -6.50 14.02 -6.04
CA GLU A 349 -5.74 15.23 -6.35
C GLU A 349 -4.25 14.96 -6.59
N PHE A 350 -3.62 15.85 -7.36
CA PHE A 350 -2.19 15.77 -7.66
C PHE A 350 -1.35 15.98 -6.40
N ILE A 351 -0.22 15.26 -6.31
CA ILE A 351 0.80 15.61 -5.33
C ILE A 351 1.51 16.89 -5.78
N SER A 352 1.80 17.79 -4.82
CA SER A 352 2.55 19.01 -5.12
C SER A 352 3.98 18.68 -5.58
N GLU A 353 4.49 19.44 -6.55
CA GLU A 353 5.86 19.29 -7.05
C GLU A 353 6.90 19.39 -5.93
N ALA A 354 6.67 20.23 -4.93
CA ALA A 354 7.53 20.35 -3.76
C ALA A 354 7.57 19.05 -2.94
N ARG A 355 6.41 18.45 -2.68
CA ARG A 355 6.30 17.19 -1.94
C ARG A 355 6.93 16.02 -2.70
N TYR A 356 6.68 15.91 -4.00
CA TYR A 356 7.32 14.89 -4.84
C TYR A 356 8.85 15.02 -4.81
N LYS A 357 9.39 16.23 -4.96
CA LYS A 357 10.84 16.48 -4.88
C LYS A 357 11.45 16.09 -3.52
N ARG A 358 10.76 16.36 -2.41
CA ARG A 358 11.22 15.95 -1.07
C ARG A 358 11.27 14.43 -0.94
N LEU A 359 10.21 13.74 -1.36
CA LEU A 359 10.18 12.27 -1.38
C LEU A 359 11.30 11.70 -2.24
N LEU A 360 11.57 12.30 -3.39
CA LEU A 360 12.66 11.91 -4.27
C LEU A 360 14.03 12.08 -3.60
N THR A 361 14.28 13.21 -2.92
CA THR A 361 15.52 13.46 -2.19
C THR A 361 15.73 12.44 -1.07
N ILE A 362 14.70 12.20 -0.25
CA ILE A 362 14.72 11.20 0.84
C ILE A 362 15.10 9.82 0.28
N ASN A 363 14.42 9.39 -0.77
CA ASN A 363 14.62 8.05 -1.32
C ASN A 363 16.00 7.88 -1.98
N ARG A 364 16.52 8.91 -2.68
CA ARG A 364 17.89 8.89 -3.20
C ARG A 364 18.94 8.80 -2.09
N ALA A 365 18.72 9.50 -0.98
CA ALA A 365 19.60 9.43 0.17
C ALA A 365 19.59 8.03 0.79
N ILE A 366 18.41 7.41 0.96
CA ILE A 366 18.27 6.02 1.44
C ILE A 366 19.06 5.05 0.54
N GLU A 367 18.88 5.15 -0.77
CA GLU A 367 19.57 4.30 -1.75
C GLU A 367 21.09 4.45 -1.66
N THR A 368 21.58 5.68 -1.59
CA THR A 368 23.02 5.99 -1.49
C THR A 368 23.61 5.45 -0.19
N ILE A 369 22.93 5.66 0.95
CA ILE A 369 23.37 5.18 2.27
C ILE A 369 23.40 3.65 2.31
N SER A 370 22.36 2.99 1.81
CA SER A 370 22.27 1.53 1.73
C SER A 370 23.42 0.94 0.89
N THR A 371 23.69 1.56 -0.26
CA THR A 371 24.80 1.15 -1.13
C THR A 371 26.16 1.33 -0.43
N ALA A 372 26.35 2.45 0.26
CA ALA A 372 27.58 2.68 1.03
C ALA A 372 27.80 1.67 2.16
N GLN A 373 26.74 1.28 2.85
CA GLN A 373 26.80 0.27 3.92
C GLN A 373 27.14 -1.13 3.42
N SER A 374 26.81 -1.45 2.17
CA SER A 374 27.12 -2.74 1.54
C SER A 374 28.59 -2.89 1.10
N GLY A 375 29.43 -1.87 1.29
CA GLY A 375 30.87 -1.93 1.01
C GLY A 375 31.26 -1.64 -0.45
N PHE A 376 30.30 -1.27 -1.30
CA PHE A 376 30.51 -1.04 -2.74
C PHE A 376 30.69 0.44 -3.13
N SER A 377 30.76 1.39 -2.18
CA SER A 377 30.76 2.82 -2.50
C SER A 377 32.12 3.51 -2.33
N SER A 378 32.38 4.51 -3.17
CA SER A 378 33.48 5.47 -3.01
C SER A 378 33.16 6.60 -2.02
N VAL A 379 32.07 6.50 -1.26
CA VAL A 379 31.58 7.55 -0.37
C VAL A 379 32.42 7.54 0.92
N SER A 380 33.00 8.68 1.29
CA SER A 380 33.78 8.80 2.53
C SER A 380 32.89 8.74 3.77
N GLY A 381 33.48 8.46 4.94
CA GLY A 381 32.76 8.50 6.22
C GLY A 381 32.07 9.85 6.48
N SER A 382 32.75 10.96 6.18
CA SER A 382 32.19 12.31 6.32
C SER A 382 31.03 12.58 5.36
N GLN A 383 31.11 12.10 4.11
CA GLN A 383 30.01 12.19 3.15
C GLN A 383 28.80 11.37 3.61
N LEU A 384 29.03 10.19 4.21
CA LEU A 384 27.96 9.34 4.73
C LEU A 384 27.24 10.00 5.92
N VAL A 385 27.96 10.68 6.80
CA VAL A 385 27.36 11.47 7.90
C VAL A 385 26.52 12.63 7.36
N TYR A 386 27.03 13.36 6.37
CA TYR A 386 26.27 14.42 5.71
C TYR A 386 24.99 13.89 5.05
N LEU A 387 25.07 12.79 4.31
CA LEU A 387 23.90 12.15 3.69
C LEU A 387 22.84 11.72 4.72
N ARG A 388 23.28 11.18 5.88
CA ARG A 388 22.36 10.83 6.98
C ARG A 388 21.70 12.07 7.57
N LYS A 389 22.46 13.16 7.75
CA LYS A 389 21.93 14.46 8.21
C LYS A 389 20.90 15.02 7.23
N ASP A 390 21.22 15.01 5.94
CA ASP A 390 20.34 15.51 4.88
C ASP A 390 19.05 14.69 4.80
N LEU A 391 19.16 13.36 4.92
CA LEU A 391 18.01 12.45 5.01
C LEU A 391 17.09 12.80 6.18
N VAL A 392 17.63 12.88 7.41
CA VAL A 392 16.80 13.14 8.59
C VAL A 392 16.20 14.55 8.58
N THR A 393 16.92 15.52 8.02
CA THR A 393 16.42 16.90 7.84
C THR A 393 15.27 16.93 6.84
N ALA A 394 15.41 16.24 5.70
CA ALA A 394 14.35 16.14 4.70
C ALA A 394 13.11 15.42 5.25
N VAL A 395 13.29 14.40 6.10
CA VAL A 395 12.18 13.73 6.81
C VAL A 395 11.48 14.67 7.78
N ALA A 396 12.23 15.49 8.53
CA ALA A 396 11.65 16.50 9.42
C ALA A 396 10.85 17.56 8.63
N ASP A 397 11.43 18.10 7.54
CA ASP A 397 10.74 19.04 6.64
C ASP A 397 9.44 18.45 6.08
N LEU A 398 9.45 17.16 5.71
CA LEU A 398 8.27 16.47 5.19
C LEU A 398 7.20 16.29 6.27
N ALA A 399 7.57 15.94 7.50
CA ALA A 399 6.64 15.79 8.61
C ALA A 399 5.93 17.11 8.96
N GLU A 400 6.70 18.19 9.12
CA GLU A 400 6.17 19.53 9.41
C GLU A 400 5.22 20.00 8.27
N GLN A 401 5.63 19.84 7.01
CA GLN A 401 4.78 20.19 5.86
C GLN A 401 3.50 19.35 5.83
N GLN A 402 3.59 18.04 6.07
CA GLN A 402 2.43 17.16 6.08
C GLN A 402 1.43 17.53 7.18
N GLY A 403 1.91 17.96 8.36
CA GLY A 403 1.07 18.46 9.43
C GLY A 403 0.31 19.72 9.03
N ALA A 404 1.01 20.69 8.43
CA ALA A 404 0.39 21.93 7.95
C ALA A 404 -0.62 21.69 6.81
N GLU A 405 -0.26 20.86 5.81
CA GLU A 405 -1.15 20.50 4.70
C GLU A 405 -2.42 19.80 5.19
N PHE A 406 -2.30 18.89 6.17
CA PHE A 406 -3.44 18.17 6.73
C PHE A 406 -4.37 19.09 7.51
N GLU A 407 -3.82 19.96 8.38
CA GLU A 407 -4.61 20.93 9.14
C GLU A 407 -5.42 21.85 8.20
N GLU A 408 -4.78 22.34 7.15
CA GLU A 408 -5.43 23.21 6.15
C GLU A 408 -6.51 22.47 5.36
N LEU A 409 -6.25 21.21 4.95
CA LEU A 409 -7.24 20.39 4.24
C LEU A 409 -8.50 20.16 5.09
N ILE A 410 -8.34 19.89 6.39
CA ILE A 410 -9.47 19.71 7.31
C ILE A 410 -10.28 21.01 7.44
N LYS A 411 -9.60 22.16 7.58
CA LYS A 411 -10.27 23.48 7.62
C LYS A 411 -11.09 23.74 6.35
N GLN A 412 -10.51 23.47 5.18
CA GLN A 412 -11.19 23.66 3.90
C GLN A 412 -12.42 22.76 3.77
N LYS A 413 -12.29 21.46 4.08
CA LYS A 413 -13.42 20.52 4.03
C LYS A 413 -14.55 20.88 4.99
N LEU A 414 -14.22 21.29 6.22
CA LEU A 414 -15.23 21.75 7.18
C LEU A 414 -15.97 22.98 6.66
N SER A 415 -15.25 23.95 6.10
CA SER A 415 -15.83 25.14 5.47
C SER A 415 -16.76 24.78 4.30
N GLU A 416 -16.32 23.88 3.41
CA GLU A 416 -17.12 23.40 2.27
C GLU A 416 -18.41 22.70 2.74
N TYR A 417 -18.31 21.79 3.72
CA TYR A 417 -19.49 21.10 4.26
C TYR A 417 -20.45 22.06 4.95
N LYS A 418 -19.93 23.00 5.74
CA LYS A 418 -20.73 24.02 6.41
C LYS A 418 -21.47 24.91 5.41
N GLN A 419 -20.78 25.35 4.35
CA GLN A 419 -21.39 26.12 3.26
C GLN A 419 -22.47 25.33 2.52
N ASN A 420 -22.25 24.03 2.29
CA ASN A 420 -23.26 23.16 1.66
C ASN A 420 -24.51 23.03 2.52
N ILE A 421 -24.37 22.85 3.84
CA ILE A 421 -25.50 22.81 4.78
C ILE A 421 -26.24 24.15 4.80
N GLU A 422 -25.52 25.27 4.84
CA GLU A 422 -26.12 26.61 4.78
C GLU A 422 -26.92 26.82 3.48
N ASN A 423 -26.38 26.38 2.35
CA ASN A 423 -27.08 26.43 1.05
C ASN A 423 -28.33 25.55 1.03
N MET A 424 -28.27 24.35 1.62
CA MET A 424 -29.43 23.46 1.75
C MET A 424 -30.52 24.07 2.63
N VAL A 425 -30.15 24.63 3.78
CA VAL A 425 -31.07 25.35 4.68
C VAL A 425 -31.74 26.51 3.95
N THR A 426 -30.95 27.33 3.24
CA THR A 426 -31.47 28.46 2.45
C THR A 426 -32.44 27.99 1.37
N SER A 427 -32.09 26.94 0.64
CA SER A 427 -32.93 26.36 -0.43
C SER A 427 -34.24 25.80 0.12
N LEU A 428 -34.20 25.10 1.25
CA LEU A 428 -35.39 24.58 1.93
C LEU A 428 -36.35 25.72 2.29
N ARG A 429 -35.84 26.80 2.88
CA ARG A 429 -36.66 27.97 3.24
C ARG A 429 -37.28 28.60 2.00
N LEU A 430 -36.51 28.83 0.93
CA LEU A 430 -37.03 29.39 -0.33
C LEU A 430 -38.16 28.53 -0.93
N ILE A 431 -37.99 27.21 -0.96
CA ILE A 431 -39.01 26.28 -1.47
C ILE A 431 -40.26 26.32 -0.59
N ALA A 432 -40.10 26.32 0.73
CA ALA A 432 -41.20 26.35 1.68
C ALA A 432 -42.02 27.65 1.56
N TYR A 433 -41.35 28.80 1.44
CA TYR A 433 -42.00 30.09 1.18
C TYR A 433 -42.70 30.15 -0.18
N GLY A 434 -42.09 29.57 -1.23
CA GLY A 434 -42.67 29.54 -2.57
C GLY A 434 -43.86 28.59 -2.72
N SER A 435 -43.98 27.59 -1.84
CA SER A 435 -45.00 26.53 -1.92
C SER A 435 -46.12 26.70 -0.89
N ARG A 436 -46.14 27.79 -0.12
CA ARG A 436 -47.16 28.02 0.89
C ARG A 436 -48.50 28.35 0.23
N ILE A 437 -49.52 27.54 0.49
CA ILE A 437 -50.89 27.76 0.01
C ILE A 437 -51.84 28.06 1.18
N TYR A 438 -51.60 27.44 2.33
CA TYR A 438 -52.51 27.48 3.48
C TYR A 438 -51.86 27.89 4.81
N LEU A 439 -50.55 28.18 4.82
CA LEU A 439 -49.83 28.59 6.02
C LEU A 439 -49.64 30.11 6.04
N SER A 440 -49.96 30.73 7.18
CA SER A 440 -49.55 32.09 7.48
C SER A 440 -48.01 32.20 7.57
N ASP A 441 -47.49 33.43 7.52
CA ASP A 441 -46.05 33.67 7.74
C ASP A 441 -45.58 33.11 9.09
N ASP A 442 -46.39 33.28 10.15
CA ASP A 442 -46.06 32.83 11.51
C ASP A 442 -46.03 31.31 11.64
N GLU A 443 -47.00 30.60 11.05
CA GLU A 443 -47.02 29.12 11.06
C GLU A 443 -45.86 28.53 10.27
N LEU A 444 -45.52 29.15 9.13
CA LEU A 444 -44.41 28.72 8.31
C LEU A 444 -43.07 28.94 9.02
N GLU A 445 -42.88 30.11 9.64
CA GLU A 445 -41.67 30.41 10.40
C GLU A 445 -41.54 29.55 11.66
N SER A 446 -42.64 29.24 12.33
CA SER A 446 -42.63 28.27 13.43
C SER A 446 -42.10 26.90 12.98
N LEU A 447 -42.52 26.44 11.79
CA LEU A 447 -42.06 25.16 11.22
C LEU A 447 -40.59 25.22 10.75
N LEU A 448 -40.15 26.33 10.16
CA LEU A 448 -38.79 26.52 9.66
C LEU A 448 -37.79 26.89 10.76
N SER A 449 -38.25 27.25 11.96
CA SER A 449 -37.39 27.66 13.08
C SER A 449 -36.38 26.59 13.52
N GLN A 450 -36.66 25.31 13.26
CA GLN A 450 -35.76 24.18 13.55
C GLN A 450 -34.73 23.91 12.43
N PHE A 451 -34.82 24.63 11.32
CA PHE A 451 -33.93 24.48 10.17
C PHE A 451 -33.14 25.78 9.98
N THR A 452 -32.19 26.00 10.88
CA THR A 452 -31.14 27.02 10.76
C THR A 452 -29.78 26.35 10.62
N LEU A 453 -28.74 27.12 10.30
CA LEU A 453 -27.39 26.56 10.27
C LEU A 453 -26.99 26.04 11.66
N GLU A 454 -27.33 26.77 12.73
CA GLU A 454 -26.98 26.43 14.11
C GLU A 454 -27.61 25.12 14.59
N THR A 455 -28.79 24.76 14.08
CA THR A 455 -29.47 23.50 14.43
C THR A 455 -29.05 22.33 13.53
N CYS A 456 -28.65 22.61 12.29
CA CYS A 456 -28.25 21.60 11.31
C CYS A 456 -26.74 21.32 11.30
N TRP A 457 -25.93 22.17 11.92
CA TRP A 457 -24.48 22.06 11.99
C TRP A 457 -24.00 21.92 13.43
N ASP A 458 -23.28 20.83 13.72
CA ASP A 458 -22.73 20.59 15.05
C ASP A 458 -21.40 21.35 15.23
N SER A 459 -21.50 22.56 15.79
CA SER A 459 -20.33 23.40 16.08
C SER A 459 -19.37 22.76 17.10
N GLY A 460 -19.86 21.86 17.96
CA GLY A 460 -19.02 21.13 18.91
C GLY A 460 -18.14 20.09 18.21
N VAL A 461 -18.70 19.38 17.23
CA VAL A 461 -17.93 18.46 16.36
C VAL A 461 -16.94 19.23 15.49
N GLU A 462 -17.32 20.40 14.96
CA GLU A 462 -16.40 21.28 14.22
C GLU A 462 -15.18 21.67 15.09
N GLU A 463 -15.42 22.19 16.30
CA GLU A 463 -14.35 22.59 17.22
C GLU A 463 -13.46 21.41 17.63
N ALA A 464 -14.06 20.26 17.96
CA ALA A 464 -13.31 19.05 18.28
C ALA A 464 -12.43 18.60 17.12
N THR A 465 -12.98 18.57 15.90
CA THR A 465 -12.25 18.18 14.68
C THR A 465 -11.07 19.12 14.39
N LEU A 466 -11.29 20.43 14.51
CA LEU A 466 -10.22 21.43 14.32
C LEU A 466 -9.13 21.29 15.39
N SER A 467 -9.50 21.05 16.65
CA SER A 467 -8.58 20.84 17.76
C SER A 467 -7.73 19.57 17.55
N GLU A 468 -8.34 18.47 17.10
CA GLU A 468 -7.63 17.23 16.79
C GLU A 468 -6.65 17.41 15.62
N ALA A 469 -7.05 18.11 14.56
CA ALA A 469 -6.18 18.42 13.42
C ALA A 469 -4.99 19.29 13.84
N ALA A 470 -5.21 20.30 14.68
CA ALA A 470 -4.15 21.13 15.24
C ALA A 470 -3.20 20.33 16.15
N SER A 471 -3.74 19.43 16.99
CA SER A 471 -2.94 18.54 17.84
C SER A 471 -2.08 17.59 17.01
N TYR A 472 -2.63 17.04 15.92
CA TYR A 472 -1.89 16.19 14.99
C TYR A 472 -0.71 16.92 14.36
N LYS A 473 -0.93 18.13 13.83
CA LYS A 473 0.15 18.98 13.32
C LYS A 473 1.21 19.26 14.39
N GLN A 474 0.80 19.65 15.60
CA GLN A 474 1.73 19.92 16.69
C GLN A 474 2.62 18.71 17.00
N LYS A 475 2.06 17.50 16.99
CA LYS A 475 2.84 16.25 17.18
C LYS A 475 3.86 16.06 16.06
N LEU A 476 3.53 16.38 14.82
CA LEU A 476 4.46 16.32 13.70
C LEU A 476 5.54 17.40 13.77
N ASP A 477 5.21 18.61 14.24
CA ASP A 477 6.19 19.69 14.47
C ASP A 477 7.19 19.29 15.58
N ILE A 478 6.71 18.71 16.67
CA ILE A 478 7.55 18.18 17.75
C ILE A 478 8.44 17.04 17.23
N PHE A 479 7.87 16.13 16.44
CA PHE A 479 8.64 15.05 15.79
C PHE A 479 9.74 15.61 14.90
N GLY A 480 9.42 16.56 14.01
CA GLY A 480 10.39 17.22 13.13
C GLY A 480 11.52 17.89 13.92
N SER A 481 11.17 18.68 14.94
CA SER A 481 12.14 19.32 15.84
C SER A 481 13.08 18.32 16.52
N ASN A 482 12.53 17.23 17.06
CA ASN A 482 13.33 16.20 17.74
C ASN A 482 14.30 15.49 16.77
N ILE A 483 13.85 15.23 15.53
CA ILE A 483 14.69 14.61 14.50
C ILE A 483 15.81 15.56 14.05
N ARG A 484 15.55 16.86 13.91
CA ARG A 484 16.60 17.85 13.62
C ARG A 484 17.63 17.92 14.75
N GLN A 485 17.20 17.92 16.00
CA GLN A 485 18.13 17.87 17.13
C GLN A 485 18.99 16.61 17.13
N ALA A 486 18.43 15.46 16.75
CA ALA A 486 19.21 14.23 16.57
C ALA A 486 20.22 14.36 15.42
N ALA A 487 19.84 15.03 14.32
CA ALA A 487 20.72 15.33 13.18
C ALA A 487 21.94 16.17 13.59
N ASP A 488 21.72 17.23 14.36
CA ASP A 488 22.80 18.11 14.83
C ASP A 488 23.76 17.37 15.77
N ARG A 489 23.23 16.45 16.60
CA ARG A 489 24.05 15.58 17.46
C ARG A 489 24.89 14.58 16.67
N LEU A 490 24.39 14.07 15.54
CA LEU A 490 25.17 13.16 14.68
C LEU A 490 26.44 13.83 14.15
N GLU A 491 26.32 15.09 13.71
CA GLU A 491 27.44 15.87 13.21
C GLU A 491 28.45 16.18 14.32
N GLU A 492 27.97 16.58 15.50
CA GLU A 492 28.87 16.90 16.63
C GLU A 492 29.64 15.66 17.10
N VAL A 493 28.99 14.49 17.19
CA VAL A 493 29.67 13.23 17.56
C VAL A 493 30.73 12.85 16.54
N ASP A 494 30.44 12.96 15.24
CA ASP A 494 31.42 12.68 14.19
C ASP A 494 32.62 13.64 14.24
N ARG A 495 32.35 14.93 14.42
CA ARG A 495 33.38 15.97 14.56
C ARG A 495 34.30 15.68 15.74
N GLN A 496 33.75 15.33 16.91
CA GLN A 496 34.52 15.00 18.11
C GLN A 496 35.34 13.72 17.92
N GLY A 497 34.76 12.69 17.28
CA GLY A 497 35.49 11.46 16.93
C GLY A 497 36.68 11.75 16.02
N SER A 498 36.48 12.53 14.95
CA SER A 498 37.55 12.92 14.02
C SER A 498 38.71 13.64 14.72
N ILE A 499 38.42 14.54 15.65
CA ILE A 499 39.46 15.22 16.46
C ILE A 499 40.23 14.23 17.34
N GLN A 500 39.55 13.26 17.97
CA GLN A 500 40.21 12.23 18.79
C GLN A 500 41.08 11.26 17.98
N PHE A 501 40.70 10.94 16.74
CA PHE A 501 41.50 10.09 15.86
C PHE A 501 42.68 10.82 15.21
N SER A 502 42.55 12.13 14.97
CA SER A 502 43.61 12.95 14.37
C SER A 502 44.64 13.47 15.38
N SER A 503 44.41 13.26 16.68
CA SER A 503 45.29 13.68 17.78
C SER A 503 46.13 12.53 18.37
N LYS A 504 46.15 11.38 17.70
CA LYS A 504 47.11 10.28 17.90
C LYS A 504 48.05 10.22 16.70
#